data_AF-A0A8C9HDQ7-F1
#
_entry.id   AF-A0A8C9HDQ7-F1
#
_cell.length_a   1.000
_cell.length_b   1.000
_cell.length_c   1.000
_cell.angle_alpha   90.00
_cell.angle_beta   90.00
_cell.angle_gamma   90.00
#
_symmetry.space_group_name_H-M   'P 1'
#
loop_
_entity.id
_entity.type
_entity.pdbx_description
1 polymer ?
#
loop_
_entity_poly.entity_id
_entity_poly.type
_entity_poly.pdbx_seq_one_letter_code
_entity_poly.pdbx_strand_id
1 'polypeptide(L)'
;MDKFLDAYNQPRENQEETENLNKPTVNNKIESVIKVLPTKKTSELDDFTNEFYQTFKEELMPILLKLFQKIKAEGILPNSFYEASINLIAKPDKDTTKKVNYRPISLINIEAKIFNKILADQIQQYIKKIIYHDQMQECKDD
;
A
#
# COMPACT_ATOMS: atom_id res chain seq x y z
N MET A 1 -0.60 16.75 -24.16
CA MET A 1 -1.37 16.06 -23.11
C MET A 1 -2.30 17.01 -22.40
N ASP A 2 -1.93 18.27 -22.23
CA ASP A 2 -2.69 19.26 -21.44
C ASP A 2 -4.14 19.47 -21.91
N LYS A 3 -4.37 19.54 -23.23
CA LYS A 3 -5.72 19.73 -23.80
C LYS A 3 -6.73 18.60 -23.53
N PHE A 4 -6.26 17.42 -23.10
CA PHE A 4 -7.14 16.26 -22.86
C PHE A 4 -7.79 16.31 -21.47
N LEU A 5 -7.12 16.97 -20.51
CA LEU A 5 -7.62 17.13 -19.14
C LEU A 5 -8.54 18.35 -19.00
N ASP A 6 -8.40 19.35 -19.87
CA ASP A 6 -9.21 20.58 -19.86
C ASP A 6 -10.69 20.36 -20.19
N ALA A 7 -11.03 19.28 -20.92
CA ALA A 7 -12.40 18.97 -21.34
C ALA A 7 -13.21 18.24 -20.25
N TYR A 8 -12.52 17.72 -19.23
CA TYR A 8 -13.16 17.02 -18.13
C TYR A 8 -13.48 18.02 -17.02
N ASN A 9 -14.75 18.40 -16.90
CA ASN A 9 -15.21 19.14 -15.72
C ASN A 9 -15.06 18.21 -14.52
N GLN A 10 -13.89 18.24 -13.89
CA GLN A 10 -13.55 17.46 -12.71
C GLN A 10 -14.72 17.56 -11.71
N PRO A 11 -15.25 16.44 -11.17
CA PRO A 11 -16.29 16.50 -10.16
C PRO A 11 -15.80 17.45 -9.06
N ARG A 12 -16.54 18.53 -8.80
CA ARG A 12 -16.16 19.48 -7.74
C ARG A 12 -16.08 18.68 -6.44
N GLU A 13 -14.86 18.51 -5.95
CA GLU A 13 -14.61 17.84 -4.67
C GLU A 13 -15.42 18.55 -3.59
N ASN A 14 -16.44 17.85 -3.11
CA ASN A 14 -17.19 18.16 -1.92
C ASN A 14 -16.26 17.97 -0.72
N GLN A 15 -16.14 19.00 0.12
CA GLN A 15 -15.26 19.07 1.29
C GLN A 15 -15.46 17.88 2.26
N GLU A 16 -16.66 17.31 2.26
CA GLU A 16 -17.03 16.10 3.00
C GLU A 16 -16.35 14.82 2.48
N GLU A 17 -16.03 14.71 1.18
CA GLU A 17 -15.39 13.53 0.59
C GLU A 17 -13.89 13.49 0.86
N THR A 18 -13.22 14.64 0.79
CA THR A 18 -11.83 14.80 1.22
C THR A 18 -11.68 14.58 2.72
N GLU A 19 -12.64 15.04 3.53
CA GLU A 19 -12.67 14.73 4.97
C GLU A 19 -12.92 13.24 5.27
N ASN A 20 -13.76 12.55 4.50
CA ASN A 20 -13.98 11.11 4.65
C ASN A 20 -12.77 10.25 4.25
N LEU A 21 -12.01 10.66 3.22
CA LEU A 21 -10.71 10.05 2.89
C LEU A 21 -9.69 10.22 4.01
N ASN A 22 -9.75 11.38 4.68
CA ASN A 22 -8.94 11.72 5.84
C ASN A 22 -9.47 11.11 7.15
N LYS A 23 -10.68 10.54 7.18
CA LYS A 23 -11.28 10.02 8.42
C LYS A 23 -10.65 8.66 8.79
N PRO A 24 -10.21 8.48 10.05
CA PRO A 24 -9.46 7.29 10.42
C PRO A 24 -10.40 6.10 10.64
N THR A 25 -10.64 5.31 9.59
CA THR A 25 -11.01 3.88 9.74
C THR A 25 -9.75 3.02 9.72
N VAL A 26 -8.68 3.48 10.40
CA VAL A 26 -7.35 2.90 10.29
C VAL A 26 -7.29 1.51 10.95
N ASN A 27 -8.01 1.31 12.07
CA ASN A 27 -7.93 0.05 12.83
C ASN A 27 -8.44 -1.16 12.02
N ASN A 28 -9.69 -1.08 11.53
CA ASN A 28 -10.28 -2.17 10.74
C ASN A 28 -9.51 -2.43 9.44
N LYS A 29 -8.92 -1.38 8.85
CA LYS A 29 -8.09 -1.50 7.65
C LYS A 29 -6.76 -2.19 7.95
N ILE A 30 -6.04 -1.80 9.00
CA ILE A 30 -4.78 -2.48 9.42
C ILE A 30 -5.05 -3.96 9.65
N GLU A 31 -6.07 -4.30 10.43
CA GLU A 31 -6.39 -5.69 10.75
C GLU A 31 -6.71 -6.49 9.47
N SER A 32 -7.48 -5.92 8.55
CA SER A 32 -7.79 -6.56 7.28
C SER A 32 -6.54 -6.82 6.43
N VAL A 33 -5.59 -5.90 6.43
CA VAL A 33 -4.34 -6.01 5.66
C VAL A 33 -3.43 -7.08 6.27
N ILE A 34 -3.30 -7.13 7.60
CA ILE A 34 -2.49 -8.16 8.29
C ILE A 34 -3.04 -9.57 8.02
N LYS A 35 -4.37 -9.73 8.05
CA LYS A 35 -5.05 -11.01 7.79
C LYS A 35 -4.77 -11.55 6.38
N VAL A 36 -4.64 -10.68 5.38
CA VAL A 36 -4.38 -11.10 3.99
C VAL A 36 -2.89 -11.24 3.66
N LEU A 37 -1.99 -11.02 4.61
CA LEU A 37 -0.57 -11.24 4.38
C LEU A 37 -0.30 -12.71 4.01
N PRO A 38 0.55 -12.99 3.02
CA PRO A 38 0.81 -14.36 2.59
C PRO A 38 1.64 -15.12 3.64
N THR A 39 1.07 -16.18 4.21
CA THR A 39 1.71 -17.02 5.25
C THR A 39 2.79 -17.97 4.73
N LYS A 40 2.75 -18.33 3.44
CA LYS A 40 3.64 -19.35 2.86
C LYS A 40 4.85 -18.80 2.09
N LYS A 41 4.99 -17.47 2.00
CA LYS A 41 6.22 -16.86 1.47
C LYS A 41 7.09 -16.57 2.68
N THR A 42 8.10 -17.40 2.90
CA THR A 42 9.13 -17.12 3.89
C THR A 42 9.75 -15.79 3.52
N SER A 43 9.36 -14.74 4.23
CA SER A 43 10.18 -13.55 4.39
C SER A 43 11.29 -13.93 5.37
N GLU A 44 12.09 -14.93 5.01
CA GLU A 44 13.20 -15.48 5.82
C GLU A 44 14.35 -14.47 5.99
N LEU A 45 14.14 -13.24 5.55
CA LEU A 45 15.14 -12.20 5.30
C LEU A 45 14.71 -10.82 5.83
N ASP A 46 13.53 -10.75 6.47
CA ASP A 46 13.10 -9.62 7.29
C ASP A 46 13.11 -10.13 8.74
N ASP A 47 13.50 -9.31 9.71
CA ASP A 47 13.68 -9.75 11.11
C ASP A 47 12.38 -10.33 11.72
N PHE A 48 11.24 -10.00 11.10
CA PHE A 48 9.91 -10.51 11.45
C PHE A 48 9.21 -11.11 10.23
N THR A 49 8.71 -12.34 10.36
CA THR A 49 7.97 -13.02 9.29
C THR A 49 6.53 -12.50 9.19
N ASN A 50 5.84 -12.72 8.06
CA ASN A 50 4.40 -12.40 7.95
C ASN A 50 3.56 -13.11 9.03
N GLU A 51 3.98 -14.29 9.47
CA GLU A 51 3.35 -15.06 10.55
C GLU A 51 3.47 -14.37 11.92
N PHE A 52 4.58 -13.65 12.17
CA PHE A 52 4.74 -12.81 13.35
C PHE A 52 3.62 -11.76 13.41
N TYR A 53 3.38 -11.03 12.32
CA TYR A 53 2.33 -10.00 12.29
C TYR A 53 0.93 -10.58 12.46
N GLN A 54 0.67 -11.79 11.97
CA GLN A 54 -0.64 -12.43 12.13
C GLN A 54 -0.86 -12.95 13.55
N THR A 55 0.19 -13.53 14.16
CA THR A 55 0.17 -14.06 15.52
C THR A 55 0.03 -12.94 16.54
N PHE A 56 0.85 -11.89 16.43
CA PHE A 56 0.91 -10.77 17.39
C PHE A 56 0.10 -9.55 16.94
N LYS A 57 -0.92 -9.76 16.10
CA LYS A 57 -1.70 -8.66 15.51
C LYS A 57 -2.33 -7.75 16.58
N GLU A 58 -2.73 -8.31 17.72
CA GLU A 58 -3.44 -7.56 18.78
C GLU A 58 -2.48 -6.64 19.52
N GLU A 59 -1.24 -7.09 19.77
CA GLU A 59 -0.19 -6.30 20.38
C GLU A 59 0.42 -5.27 19.42
N LEU A 60 0.53 -5.60 18.13
CA LEU A 60 1.12 -4.73 17.11
C LEU A 60 0.17 -3.62 16.65
N MET A 61 -1.14 -3.88 16.63
CA MET A 61 -2.15 -2.93 16.17
C MET A 61 -2.05 -1.54 16.81
N PRO A 62 -1.94 -1.38 18.15
CA PRO A 62 -1.79 -0.05 18.76
C PRO A 62 -0.47 0.64 18.37
N ILE A 63 0.61 -0.11 18.14
CA ILE A 63 1.91 0.41 17.73
C ILE A 63 1.84 0.93 16.29
N LEU A 64 1.32 0.12 15.37
CA LEU A 64 1.13 0.48 13.96
C LEU A 64 0.18 1.67 13.81
N LEU A 65 -0.91 1.68 14.57
CA LEU A 65 -1.85 2.81 14.59
C LEU A 65 -1.15 4.11 14.99
N LYS A 66 -0.40 4.08 16.10
CA LYS A 66 0.33 5.25 16.60
C LYS A 66 1.37 5.72 15.58
N LEU A 67 2.08 4.79 14.93
CA LEU A 67 3.02 5.09 13.86
C LEU A 67 2.35 5.81 12.69
N PHE A 68 1.24 5.27 12.17
CA PHE A 68 0.56 5.84 11.01
C PHE A 68 -0.12 7.17 11.33
N GLN A 69 -0.62 7.35 12.55
CA GLN A 69 -1.11 8.65 13.03
C GLN A 69 0.01 9.69 13.04
N LYS A 70 1.21 9.32 13.52
CA LYS A 70 2.36 10.22 13.53
C LYS A 70 2.80 10.60 12.12
N ILE A 71 2.90 9.62 11.21
CA ILE A 71 3.20 9.86 9.79
C ILE A 71 2.19 10.83 9.17
N LYS A 72 0.90 10.65 9.47
CA LYS A 72 -0.14 11.54 8.95
C LYS A 72 -0.05 12.95 9.52
N ALA A 73 0.26 13.08 10.81
CA ALA A 73 0.35 14.38 11.48
C ALA A 73 1.58 15.18 11.03
N GLU A 74 2.72 14.51 10.86
CA GLU A 74 4.00 15.15 10.51
C GLU A 74 4.23 15.19 8.99
N GLY A 75 3.57 14.33 8.22
CA GLY A 75 3.81 14.15 6.79
C GLY A 75 5.16 13.49 6.46
N ILE A 76 5.85 12.95 7.46
CA ILE A 76 7.21 12.40 7.34
C ILE A 76 7.16 10.88 7.52
N LEU A 77 7.77 10.16 6.58
CA LEU A 77 7.96 8.71 6.69
C LEU A 77 9.22 8.38 7.50
N PRO A 78 9.22 7.30 8.30
CA PRO A 78 10.43 6.81 8.94
C PRO A 78 11.51 6.48 7.90
N ASN A 79 12.79 6.70 8.22
CA ASN A 79 13.88 6.40 7.30
C ASN A 79 13.90 4.93 6.85
N SER A 80 13.52 4.01 7.75
CA SER A 80 13.41 2.57 7.45
C SER A 80 12.40 2.23 6.35
N PHE A 81 11.44 3.12 6.04
CA PHE A 81 10.51 2.90 4.92
C PHE A 81 11.19 3.05 3.56
N TYR A 82 12.34 3.73 3.50
CA TYR A 82 13.16 3.88 2.30
C TYR A 82 14.22 2.78 2.17
N GLU A 83 14.37 1.94 3.18
CA GLU A 83 15.33 0.84 3.20
C GLU A 83 14.74 -0.42 2.56
N ALA A 84 15.60 -1.16 1.86
CA ALA A 84 15.24 -2.44 1.28
C ALA A 84 16.42 -3.41 1.33
N SER A 85 16.16 -4.64 1.76
CA SER A 85 17.13 -5.72 1.75
C SER A 85 17.24 -6.31 0.35
N ILE A 86 18.44 -6.30 -0.24
CA ILE A 86 18.67 -6.87 -1.58
C ILE A 86 19.10 -8.32 -1.43
N ASN A 87 18.31 -9.23 -1.98
CA ASN A 87 18.56 -10.66 -1.96
C ASN A 87 18.78 -11.21 -3.36
N LEU A 88 19.76 -12.09 -3.51
CA LEU A 88 20.12 -12.67 -4.80
C LEU A 88 19.44 -14.04 -4.97
N ILE A 89 18.60 -14.17 -5.99
CA ILE A 89 17.98 -15.45 -6.37
C ILE A 89 18.67 -16.01 -7.60
N ALA A 90 19.16 -17.26 -7.52
CA ALA A 90 19.76 -17.94 -8.66
C ALA A 90 18.72 -18.15 -9.77
N LYS A 91 19.11 -17.89 -11.02
CA LYS A 91 18.29 -18.26 -12.19
C LYS A 91 18.19 -19.79 -12.23
N PRO A 92 17.01 -20.36 -12.53
CA PRO A 92 16.87 -21.80 -12.70
C PRO A 92 17.80 -22.29 -13.82
N ASP A 93 18.33 -23.51 -13.66
CA ASP A 93 19.16 -24.22 -14.65
C ASP A 93 20.45 -23.49 -15.07
N LYS A 94 20.97 -22.60 -14.20
CA LYS A 94 22.22 -21.88 -14.43
C LYS A 94 23.22 -22.19 -13.31
N ASP A 95 24.49 -22.15 -13.69
CA ASP A 95 25.63 -22.32 -12.79
C ASP A 95 25.62 -21.25 -11.69
N THR A 96 25.52 -21.69 -10.43
CA THR A 96 25.45 -20.84 -9.23
C THR A 96 26.80 -20.21 -8.87
N THR A 97 27.90 -20.64 -9.48
CA THR A 97 29.22 -20.01 -9.23
C THR A 97 29.38 -18.66 -9.94
N LYS A 98 28.56 -18.38 -10.97
CA LYS A 98 28.64 -17.15 -11.76
C LYS A 98 27.64 -16.10 -11.27
N LYS A 99 28.14 -14.96 -10.79
CA LYS A 99 27.32 -13.83 -10.30
C LYS A 99 26.26 -13.33 -11.31
N VAL A 100 26.55 -13.36 -12.61
CA VAL A 100 25.61 -12.96 -13.69
C VAL A 100 24.34 -13.84 -13.75
N ASN A 101 24.40 -15.03 -13.15
CA ASN A 101 23.29 -15.96 -13.10
C ASN A 101 22.31 -15.69 -11.96
N TYR A 102 22.52 -14.65 -11.15
CA TYR A 102 21.57 -14.25 -10.11
C TYR A 102 20.66 -13.12 -10.60
N ARG A 103 19.50 -13.00 -9.95
CA ARG A 103 18.57 -11.88 -10.07
C ARG A 103 18.43 -11.23 -8.69
N PRO A 104 18.69 -9.93 -8.53
CA PRO A 104 18.41 -9.24 -7.28
C PRO A 104 16.90 -9.09 -7.10
N ILE A 105 16.44 -9.27 -5.86
CA ILE A 105 15.10 -8.95 -5.39
C ILE A 105 15.24 -8.05 -4.18
N SER A 106 14.64 -6.86 -4.26
CA SER A 106 14.54 -5.96 -3.12
C SER A 106 13.33 -6.35 -2.28
N LEU A 107 13.56 -6.57 -0.99
CA LEU A 107 12.51 -6.76 0.02
C LEU A 107 12.37 -5.48 0.82
N ILE A 108 11.18 -4.89 0.79
CA ILE A 108 10.84 -3.74 1.63
C ILE A 108 10.26 -4.22 2.96
N ASN A 109 10.47 -3.42 3.99
CA ASN A 109 9.94 -3.59 5.34
C ASN A 109 8.41 -3.85 5.35
N ILE A 110 7.94 -4.74 6.22
CA ILE A 110 6.52 -5.13 6.28
C ILE A 110 5.61 -3.99 6.74
N GLU A 111 5.98 -3.15 7.71
CA GLU A 111 5.21 -1.97 8.09
C GLU A 111 4.99 -1.03 6.91
N ALA A 112 6.02 -0.83 6.08
CA ALA A 112 5.92 -0.05 4.85
C ALA A 112 4.96 -0.70 3.85
N LYS A 113 4.97 -2.04 3.71
CA LYS A 113 3.99 -2.76 2.87
C LYS A 113 2.56 -2.57 3.37
N ILE A 114 2.34 -2.68 4.68
CA ILE A 114 1.02 -2.51 5.29
C ILE A 114 0.52 -1.08 5.02
N PHE A 115 1.37 -0.08 5.28
CA PHE A 115 1.04 1.32 5.04
C PHE A 115 0.70 1.60 3.56
N ASN A 116 1.55 1.16 2.64
CA ASN A 116 1.34 1.33 1.20
C ASN A 116 0.07 0.63 0.71
N LYS A 117 -0.26 -0.55 1.26
CA LYS A 117 -1.50 -1.26 0.94
C LYS A 117 -2.74 -0.47 1.37
N ILE A 118 -2.71 0.10 2.58
CA ILE A 118 -3.80 0.96 3.09
C ILE A 118 -4.00 2.18 2.18
N LEU A 119 -2.91 2.86 1.80
CA LEU A 119 -2.96 4.00 0.89
C LEU A 119 -3.50 3.62 -0.50
N ALA A 120 -3.02 2.52 -1.07
CA ALA A 120 -3.48 2.04 -2.36
C ALA A 120 -4.98 1.73 -2.35
N ASP A 121 -5.48 1.09 -1.29
CA ASP A 121 -6.90 0.77 -1.14
C ASP A 121 -7.75 2.06 -0.99
N GLN A 122 -7.24 3.11 -0.35
CA GLN A 122 -7.90 4.42 -0.28
C GLN A 122 -7.96 5.11 -1.64
N ILE A 123 -6.83 5.18 -2.35
CA ILE A 123 -6.75 5.78 -3.69
C ILE A 123 -7.67 5.03 -4.65
N GLN A 124 -7.68 3.69 -4.59
CA GLN A 124 -8.53 2.87 -5.44
C GLN A 124 -10.03 3.11 -5.16
N GLN A 125 -10.43 3.28 -3.89
CA GLN A 125 -11.81 3.64 -3.54
C GLN A 125 -12.19 4.99 -4.12
N TYR A 126 -11.29 5.97 -4.06
CA TYR A 126 -11.52 7.30 -4.62
C TYR A 126 -11.64 7.28 -6.14
N ILE A 127 -10.70 6.62 -6.83
CA ILE A 127 -10.73 6.46 -8.30
C ILE A 127 -12.05 5.82 -8.74
N LYS A 128 -12.51 4.77 -8.05
CA LYS A 128 -13.81 4.14 -8.36
C LYS A 128 -14.95 5.15 -8.29
N LYS A 129 -15.01 5.98 -7.25
CA LYS A 129 -16.09 6.98 -7.10
C LYS A 129 -16.10 7.98 -8.26
N ILE A 130 -14.93 8.48 -8.67
CA ILE A 130 -14.82 9.40 -9.81
C ILE A 130 -15.33 8.72 -11.08
N ILE A 131 -14.80 7.54 -11.42
CA ILE A 131 -15.17 6.84 -12.66
C ILE A 131 -16.67 6.49 -12.69
N TYR A 132 -17.25 6.08 -11.56
CA TYR A 132 -18.69 5.80 -11.48
C TYR A 132 -19.56 7.04 -11.65
N HIS A 133 -19.08 8.22 -11.23
CA HIS A 133 -19.80 9.48 -11.38
C HIS A 133 -19.87 9.92 -12.86
N ASP A 134 -18.79 9.74 -13.62
CA ASP A 134 -18.76 10.12 -15.04
C ASP A 134 -19.62 9.22 -15.93
N GLN A 135 -19.67 7.91 -15.67
CA GLN A 135 -20.48 6.97 -16.45
C GLN A 135 -22.00 7.18 -16.32
N MET A 136 -22.48 7.87 -15.28
CA MET A 136 -23.90 8.19 -15.09
C MET A 136 -24.29 9.56 -15.65
N GLN A 137 -23.31 10.42 -15.97
CA GLN A 137 -23.55 11.70 -16.62
C GLN A 137 -23.79 11.50 -18.13
N GLU A 138 -23.10 10.54 -18.76
CA GLU A 138 -23.25 10.22 -20.20
C GLU A 138 -24.60 9.57 -20.56
N CYS A 139 -25.31 8.94 -19.62
CA CYS A 139 -26.61 8.30 -19.89
C CYS A 139 -27.83 9.23 -19.78
N LYS A 140 -27.63 10.56 -19.65
CA LYS A 140 -28.74 11.53 -19.56
C LYS A 140 -28.90 12.44 -20.77
N ASP A 141 -28.05 12.28 -21.79
CA ASP A 141 -28.05 13.13 -22.98
C ASP A 141 -28.59 12.43 -24.26
N ASP A 142 -29.30 11.31 -24.12
CA ASP A 142 -30.03 10.63 -25.22
C ASP A 142 -31.57 10.66 -25.03
#